data_AF-A0A1H3IKC9-F1
#
_entry.id   AF-A0A1H3IKC9-F1
#
_cell.length_a   1.000
_cell.length_b   1.000
_cell.length_c   1.000
_cell.angle_alpha   90.00
_cell.angle_beta   90.00
_cell.angle_gamma   90.00
#
_symmetry.space_group_name_H-M   'P 1'
#
loop_
_entity.id
_entity.type
_entity.pdbx_description
1 polymer ?
#
loop_
_entity_poly.entity_id
_entity_poly.type
_entity_poly.pdbx_seq_one_letter_code
_entity_poly.pdbx_strand_id
1 'polypeptide(L)'
;MKSGDIVLKPRGTYDGLLECDGSYLYDQGLDALKAALNFEEYGAARVTLNENSEIRFGTDLYSRVYRCGQTTLAKGDGDWHLFHAGNPSPINYPVSMAVYKTSNHIFFGASGTVFRDAGDVALNASFDACVGAAESSYGYSILAVVETGILTIYKADDGINFLKAGVIAADVSRPIKFVEAGDVYAQLTIAGVQGVYKLTFDAEQVATTLMHEIAADVEHECIESAGFSAIYIYTSRNALEFRTLEDGFSFPINLPPLMSLKRLVAVNGSTGSSLLVAVPETNTPSMISFDSGNTWLQATAMSGYTDADFDPLSNEFAFVGGQGSTGSLMGQSGSVQTNTADFGPGYTLILPNLARPEKNLAYYIKK
;
A
#
# COMPACT_ATOMS: atom_id res chain seq x y z
N MET A 1 -20.36 8.11 38.83
CA MET A 1 -20.32 7.76 37.41
C MET A 1 -18.86 7.71 37.02
N LYS A 2 -18.40 6.55 36.56
CA LYS A 2 -17.03 6.33 36.10
C LYS A 2 -16.93 6.67 34.62
N SER A 3 -15.72 6.96 34.12
CA SER A 3 -15.48 7.09 32.68
C SER A 3 -15.88 5.80 31.97
N GLY A 4 -16.53 5.91 30.82
CA GLY A 4 -17.13 4.79 30.09
C GLY A 4 -18.59 4.47 30.46
N ASP A 5 -19.14 5.01 31.56
CA ASP A 5 -20.55 4.80 31.91
C ASP A 5 -21.48 5.44 30.85
N ILE A 6 -22.50 4.70 30.40
CA ILE A 6 -23.53 5.20 29.49
C ILE A 6 -24.76 5.67 30.29
N VAL A 7 -25.28 6.84 29.94
CA VAL A 7 -26.49 7.42 30.51
C VAL A 7 -27.46 7.93 29.47
N LEU A 8 -28.75 7.77 29.75
CA LEU A 8 -29.81 8.35 28.95
C LEU A 8 -30.15 9.75 29.47
N LYS A 9 -30.12 10.76 28.60
CA LYS A 9 -30.48 12.15 28.94
C LYS A 9 -31.34 12.79 27.86
N PRO A 10 -32.04 13.90 28.17
CA PRO A 10 -32.58 14.78 27.15
C PRO A 10 -31.49 15.17 26.14
N ARG A 11 -31.84 15.31 24.88
CA ARG A 11 -30.88 15.78 23.86
C ARG A 11 -30.32 17.15 24.24
N GLY A 12 -29.00 17.27 24.29
CA GLY A 12 -28.32 18.51 24.63
C GLY A 12 -26.82 18.35 24.81
N THR A 13 -26.11 19.47 24.91
CA THR A 13 -24.67 19.47 25.18
C THR A 13 -24.41 19.43 26.68
N TYR A 14 -23.60 18.49 27.12
CA TYR A 14 -23.26 18.30 28.53
C TYR A 14 -21.75 18.24 28.70
N ASP A 15 -21.24 18.99 29.68
CA ASP A 15 -19.81 18.96 29.96
C ASP A 15 -19.36 17.59 30.49
N GLY A 16 -18.22 17.12 29.96
CA GLY A 16 -17.68 15.80 30.28
C GLY A 16 -18.53 14.61 29.84
N LEU A 17 -19.52 14.79 28.95
CA LEU A 17 -20.27 13.71 28.30
C LEU A 17 -20.14 13.81 26.77
N LEU A 18 -20.22 12.68 26.10
CA LEU A 18 -20.19 12.57 24.64
C LEU A 18 -21.43 11.82 24.17
N GLU A 19 -22.15 12.31 23.17
CA GLU A 19 -23.38 11.64 22.68
C GLU A 19 -23.02 10.34 21.96
N CYS A 20 -23.77 9.26 22.22
CA CYS A 20 -23.64 7.99 21.53
C CYS A 20 -24.30 8.05 20.14
N ASP A 21 -23.70 8.80 19.23
CA ASP A 21 -24.23 9.16 17.90
C ASP A 21 -23.46 8.57 16.71
N GLY A 22 -22.38 7.81 16.95
CA GLY A 22 -21.52 7.30 15.88
C GLY A 22 -20.38 8.23 15.47
N SER A 23 -20.17 9.36 16.16
CA SER A 23 -19.13 10.32 15.79
C SER A 23 -17.70 9.85 16.09
N TYR A 24 -16.76 10.36 15.28
CA TYR A 24 -15.32 10.10 15.37
C TYR A 24 -14.62 11.22 16.14
N LEU A 25 -13.72 10.87 17.07
CA LEU A 25 -13.02 11.83 17.92
C LEU A 25 -11.50 11.71 17.83
N TYR A 26 -10.86 12.88 17.78
CA TYR A 26 -9.41 13.03 17.84
C TYR A 26 -8.86 12.71 19.24
N ASP A 27 -7.64 12.20 19.26
CA ASP A 27 -7.04 11.52 20.43
C ASP A 27 -6.70 12.37 21.64
N GLN A 28 -6.60 13.70 21.51
CA GLN A 28 -6.08 14.55 22.57
C GLN A 28 -7.08 14.71 23.73
N GLY A 29 -6.70 14.22 24.92
CA GLY A 29 -7.42 14.44 26.18
C GLY A 29 -8.49 13.41 26.53
N LEU A 30 -8.49 12.23 25.88
CA LEU A 30 -9.49 11.15 26.11
C LEU A 30 -8.87 9.82 26.60
N ASP A 31 -7.68 9.85 27.21
CA ASP A 31 -6.94 8.64 27.60
C ASP A 31 -7.69 7.74 28.61
N ALA A 32 -8.38 8.36 29.58
CA ALA A 32 -9.17 7.64 30.57
C ALA A 32 -10.40 6.95 29.94
N LEU A 33 -11.05 7.61 28.98
CA LEU A 33 -12.17 7.03 28.23
C LEU A 33 -11.71 5.85 27.38
N LYS A 34 -10.58 5.99 26.70
CA LYS A 34 -9.98 4.91 25.91
C LYS A 34 -9.70 3.70 26.79
N ALA A 35 -9.00 3.88 27.89
CA ALA A 35 -8.69 2.80 28.83
C ALA A 35 -9.96 2.12 29.39
N ALA A 36 -11.04 2.88 29.61
CA ALA A 36 -12.31 2.35 30.08
C ALA A 36 -13.08 1.56 29.01
N LEU A 37 -12.92 1.89 27.72
CA LEU A 37 -13.62 1.24 26.61
C LEU A 37 -12.82 0.09 25.97
N ASN A 38 -11.53 -0.04 26.28
CA ASN A 38 -10.60 -0.96 25.61
C ASN A 38 -10.70 -2.43 26.00
N PHE A 39 -11.86 -2.91 26.48
CA PHE A 39 -12.00 -4.32 26.84
C PHE A 39 -13.02 -5.12 26.04
N GLU A 40 -14.19 -4.59 25.66
CA GLU A 40 -15.13 -5.33 24.81
C GLU A 40 -15.95 -4.36 23.94
N GLU A 41 -15.97 -4.60 22.62
CA GLU A 41 -16.86 -4.05 21.58
C GLU A 41 -16.91 -2.53 21.30
N TYR A 42 -16.45 -1.62 22.18
CA TYR A 42 -16.71 -0.18 22.02
C TYR A 42 -15.49 0.75 21.98
N GLY A 43 -14.28 0.20 22.09
CA GLY A 43 -13.03 0.97 22.13
C GLY A 43 -11.93 0.45 21.20
N ALA A 44 -12.22 -0.50 20.30
CA ALA A 44 -11.22 -0.91 19.33
C ALA A 44 -10.86 0.29 18.46
N ALA A 45 -9.56 0.60 18.33
CA ALA A 45 -9.06 1.33 17.19
C ALA A 45 -9.63 0.61 15.96
N ARG A 46 -10.64 1.19 15.31
CA ARG A 46 -11.16 0.63 14.07
C ARG A 46 -10.09 0.93 13.03
N VAL A 47 -9.09 0.06 12.99
CA VAL A 47 -8.26 -0.02 11.81
C VAL A 47 -9.08 -0.75 10.76
N THR A 48 -9.83 0.04 10.00
CA THR A 48 -10.78 -0.45 9.02
C THR A 48 -10.73 0.41 7.77
N LEU A 49 -11.42 -0.04 6.73
CA LEU A 49 -11.75 0.82 5.61
C LEU A 49 -12.76 1.87 6.07
N ASN A 50 -12.53 3.14 5.74
CA ASN A 50 -13.52 4.18 5.96
C ASN A 50 -14.56 4.10 4.85
N GLU A 51 -15.71 3.50 5.15
CA GLU A 51 -16.77 3.28 4.17
C GLU A 51 -17.35 4.60 3.64
N ASN A 52 -17.30 5.69 4.42
CA ASN A 52 -17.83 7.00 4.05
C ASN A 52 -16.90 7.80 3.12
N SER A 53 -15.67 7.34 2.92
CA SER A 53 -14.68 7.96 2.03
C SER A 53 -14.74 7.44 0.60
N GLU A 54 -15.72 6.60 0.27
CA GLU A 54 -15.79 5.92 -1.02
C GLU A 54 -15.91 6.93 -2.18
N ILE A 55 -14.99 6.79 -3.13
CA ILE A 55 -15.06 7.41 -4.45
C ILE A 55 -14.94 6.32 -5.50
N ARG A 56 -15.87 6.29 -6.47
CA ARG A 56 -15.79 5.37 -7.62
C ARG A 56 -15.66 6.10 -8.94
N PHE A 57 -14.81 5.59 -9.82
CA PHE A 57 -14.56 6.14 -11.15
C PHE A 57 -14.08 5.06 -12.12
N GLY A 58 -13.90 5.44 -13.38
CA GLY A 58 -13.52 4.53 -14.47
C GLY A 58 -14.68 3.63 -14.89
N THR A 59 -14.75 3.36 -16.20
CA THR A 59 -15.85 2.60 -16.81
C THR A 59 -15.41 1.28 -17.43
N ASP A 60 -14.10 1.08 -17.60
CA ASP A 60 -13.57 -0.14 -18.22
C ASP A 60 -13.38 -1.25 -17.19
N LEU A 61 -13.13 -2.48 -17.64
CA LEU A 61 -12.69 -3.55 -16.75
C LEU A 61 -11.19 -3.39 -16.49
N TYR A 62 -10.82 -3.19 -15.24
CA TYR A 62 -9.41 -3.05 -14.84
C TYR A 62 -8.90 -4.34 -14.21
N SER A 63 -7.65 -4.70 -14.48
CA SER A 63 -7.01 -5.95 -14.03
C SER A 63 -5.86 -5.75 -13.03
N ARG A 64 -5.41 -4.49 -12.89
CA ARG A 64 -4.31 -4.07 -12.03
C ARG A 64 -4.48 -2.62 -11.62
N VAL A 65 -4.08 -2.27 -10.40
CA VAL A 65 -4.14 -0.89 -9.90
C VAL A 65 -2.90 -0.52 -9.10
N TYR A 66 -2.49 0.75 -9.21
CA TYR A 66 -1.48 1.38 -8.40
C TYR A 66 -1.98 2.74 -7.94
N ARG A 67 -1.81 3.04 -6.65
CA ARG A 67 -2.21 4.31 -6.03
C ARG A 67 -0.98 5.00 -5.46
N CYS A 68 -0.80 6.28 -5.77
CA CYS A 68 0.20 7.12 -5.13
C CYS A 68 -0.28 8.58 -5.06
N GLY A 69 -0.21 9.21 -3.90
CA GLY A 69 -0.53 10.62 -3.68
C GLY A 69 -1.96 10.96 -4.09
N GLN A 70 -2.15 11.66 -5.20
CA GLN A 70 -3.47 12.02 -5.77
C GLN A 70 -3.75 11.30 -7.11
N THR A 71 -2.94 10.31 -7.44
CA THR A 71 -2.96 9.62 -8.72
C THR A 71 -3.30 8.13 -8.55
N THR A 72 -4.12 7.61 -9.46
CA THR A 72 -4.42 6.19 -9.59
C THR A 72 -4.13 5.73 -11.00
N LEU A 73 -3.25 4.74 -11.16
CA LEU A 73 -2.97 4.11 -12.43
C LEU A 73 -3.69 2.75 -12.49
N ALA A 74 -4.55 2.53 -13.47
CA ALA A 74 -5.29 1.29 -13.64
C ALA A 74 -5.04 0.66 -15.01
N LYS A 75 -4.90 -0.68 -15.07
CA LYS A 75 -4.66 -1.43 -16.31
C LYS A 75 -5.97 -1.88 -16.95
N GLY A 76 -6.37 -1.25 -18.05
CA GLY A 76 -7.46 -1.71 -18.90
C GLY A 76 -7.01 -2.78 -19.90
N ASP A 77 -7.92 -3.19 -20.79
CA ASP A 77 -7.65 -4.22 -21.81
C ASP A 77 -6.64 -3.78 -22.88
N GLY A 78 -6.54 -2.47 -23.16
CA GLY A 78 -5.67 -1.91 -24.21
C GLY A 78 -4.63 -0.90 -23.71
N ASP A 79 -4.90 -0.22 -22.61
CA ASP A 79 -4.11 0.91 -22.12
C ASP A 79 -3.98 0.89 -20.60
N TRP A 80 -2.94 1.57 -20.11
CA TRP A 80 -2.88 2.09 -18.75
C TRP A 80 -3.63 3.42 -18.70
N HIS A 81 -4.49 3.57 -17.69
CA HIS A 81 -5.29 4.77 -17.46
C HIS A 81 -4.79 5.47 -16.19
N LEU A 82 -4.29 6.68 -16.35
CA LEU A 82 -3.82 7.54 -15.27
C LEU A 82 -4.94 8.51 -14.87
N PHE A 83 -5.52 8.30 -13.70
CA PHE A 83 -6.54 9.15 -13.11
C PHE A 83 -5.91 10.08 -12.07
N HIS A 84 -6.24 11.36 -12.14
CA HIS A 84 -5.91 12.34 -11.10
C HIS A 84 -7.15 12.64 -10.26
N ALA A 85 -6.97 12.87 -8.96
CA ALA A 85 -8.05 13.23 -8.06
C ALA A 85 -8.86 14.42 -8.61
N GLY A 86 -10.19 14.27 -8.62
CA GLY A 86 -11.10 15.27 -9.16
C GLY A 86 -11.17 15.35 -10.69
N ASN A 87 -10.40 14.53 -11.43
CA ASN A 87 -10.48 14.45 -12.89
C ASN A 87 -10.96 13.06 -13.35
N PRO A 88 -12.20 12.95 -13.86
CA PRO A 88 -12.75 11.67 -14.30
C PRO A 88 -12.22 11.20 -15.67
N SER A 89 -11.52 12.08 -16.42
CA SER A 89 -10.96 11.73 -17.73
C SER A 89 -9.49 11.31 -17.58
N PRO A 90 -9.14 10.03 -17.80
CA PRO A 90 -7.78 9.57 -17.62
C PRO A 90 -6.86 10.02 -18.76
N ILE A 91 -5.57 10.10 -18.49
CA ILE A 91 -4.53 10.10 -19.50
C ILE A 91 -4.21 8.64 -19.84
N ASN A 92 -4.19 8.30 -21.13
CA ASN A 92 -3.99 6.92 -21.58
C ASN A 92 -2.53 6.70 -22.02
N TYR A 93 -1.94 5.60 -21.57
CA TYR A 93 -0.60 5.16 -21.94
C TYR A 93 -0.63 3.72 -22.48
N PRO A 94 0.24 3.36 -23.43
CA PRO A 94 0.27 2.01 -23.99
C PRO A 94 0.48 0.93 -22.93
N VAL A 95 -0.32 -0.14 -22.96
CA VAL A 95 -0.23 -1.27 -22.01
C VAL A 95 1.14 -1.98 -21.99
N SER A 96 1.95 -1.79 -23.04
CA SER A 96 3.30 -2.35 -23.15
C SER A 96 4.32 -1.68 -22.21
N MET A 97 3.99 -0.55 -21.59
CA MET A 97 4.86 0.10 -20.62
C MET A 97 4.96 -0.74 -19.34
N ALA A 98 6.18 -0.89 -18.84
CA ALA A 98 6.44 -1.46 -17.51
C ALA A 98 6.09 -0.41 -16.45
N VAL A 99 5.48 -0.85 -15.34
CA VAL A 99 5.03 0.04 -14.26
C VAL A 99 5.72 -0.34 -12.95
N TYR A 100 6.28 0.66 -12.29
CA TYR A 100 6.94 0.55 -11.01
C TYR A 100 6.39 1.60 -10.07
N LYS A 101 5.73 1.16 -8.99
CA LYS A 101 5.30 2.03 -7.92
C LYS A 101 6.39 2.11 -6.87
N THR A 102 6.69 3.34 -6.44
CA THR A 102 7.51 3.68 -5.28
C THR A 102 6.63 4.25 -4.18
N SER A 103 7.23 4.64 -3.05
CA SER A 103 6.49 5.32 -1.98
C SER A 103 5.95 6.69 -2.38
N ASN A 104 6.66 7.52 -3.17
CA ASN A 104 6.18 8.83 -3.62
C ASN A 104 5.70 8.90 -5.07
N HIS A 105 6.00 7.93 -5.94
CA HIS A 105 5.70 8.00 -7.37
C HIS A 105 5.17 6.70 -7.99
N ILE A 106 4.53 6.82 -9.15
CA ILE A 106 4.31 5.70 -10.07
C ILE A 106 5.09 6.02 -11.34
N PHE A 107 6.12 5.25 -11.62
CA PHE A 107 6.89 5.32 -12.86
C PHE A 107 6.33 4.34 -13.87
N PHE A 108 6.24 4.77 -15.11
CA PHE A 108 5.84 3.92 -16.22
C PHE A 108 6.67 4.24 -17.45
N GLY A 109 7.27 3.22 -18.04
CA GLY A 109 8.29 3.40 -19.06
C GLY A 109 8.31 2.28 -20.08
N ALA A 110 8.76 2.64 -21.27
CA ALA A 110 9.16 1.72 -22.32
C ALA A 110 10.63 1.98 -22.66
N SER A 111 11.17 1.31 -23.67
CA SER A 111 12.52 1.62 -24.19
C SER A 111 12.67 3.12 -24.44
N GLY A 112 13.75 3.71 -23.94
CA GLY A 112 14.11 5.10 -24.22
C GLY A 112 13.48 6.16 -23.31
N THR A 113 12.31 5.93 -22.73
CA THR A 113 11.58 6.96 -21.97
C THR A 113 10.82 6.39 -20.78
N VAL A 114 10.96 7.06 -19.64
CA VAL A 114 10.18 6.83 -18.42
C VAL A 114 9.42 8.09 -18.06
N PHE A 115 8.12 7.93 -17.83
CA PHE A 115 7.23 8.95 -17.32
C PHE A 115 6.95 8.71 -15.84
N ARG A 116 6.45 9.73 -15.14
CA ARG A 116 5.93 9.58 -13.78
C ARG A 116 4.44 9.95 -13.69
N ASP A 117 3.87 9.75 -12.52
CA ASP A 117 2.45 9.89 -12.18
C ASP A 117 1.85 11.30 -12.38
N ALA A 118 2.68 12.33 -12.58
CA ALA A 118 2.24 13.66 -13.02
C ALA A 118 2.12 13.79 -14.55
N GLY A 119 2.49 12.76 -15.31
CA GLY A 119 2.44 12.68 -16.77
C GLY A 119 3.64 13.31 -17.50
N ASP A 120 4.60 13.86 -16.75
CA ASP A 120 5.86 14.39 -17.24
C ASP A 120 6.93 13.30 -17.41
N VAL A 121 7.95 13.62 -18.20
CA VAL A 121 9.07 12.72 -18.49
C VAL A 121 10.07 12.78 -17.34
N ALA A 122 10.25 11.66 -16.64
CA ALA A 122 11.23 11.52 -15.57
C ALA A 122 12.64 11.22 -16.11
N LEU A 123 12.73 10.37 -17.14
CA LEU A 123 13.99 9.99 -17.79
C LEU A 123 13.81 9.86 -19.30
N ASN A 124 14.74 10.44 -20.05
CA ASN A 124 14.88 10.23 -21.48
C ASN A 124 16.36 9.90 -21.78
N ALA A 125 16.64 8.63 -22.04
CA ALA A 125 18.00 8.10 -22.21
C ALA A 125 17.99 6.88 -23.13
N SER A 126 19.15 6.46 -23.65
CA SER A 126 19.22 5.28 -24.52
C SER A 126 19.29 3.99 -23.70
N PHE A 127 18.15 3.34 -23.49
CA PHE A 127 18.06 2.05 -22.79
C PHE A 127 17.02 1.12 -23.44
N ASP A 128 17.18 -0.19 -23.24
CA ASP A 128 16.36 -1.24 -23.85
C ASP A 128 15.04 -1.44 -23.08
N ALA A 129 15.12 -1.46 -21.74
CA ALA A 129 13.96 -1.62 -20.86
C ALA A 129 14.17 -0.93 -19.52
N CYS A 130 13.10 -0.38 -18.95
CA CYS A 130 13.05 -0.03 -17.52
C CYS A 130 12.69 -1.29 -16.74
N VAL A 131 13.47 -1.61 -15.70
CA VAL A 131 13.37 -2.87 -14.95
C VAL A 131 13.09 -2.69 -13.46
N GLY A 132 13.11 -1.45 -12.96
CA GLY A 132 12.81 -1.18 -11.57
C GLY A 132 12.75 0.30 -11.23
N ALA A 133 12.04 0.59 -10.15
CA ALA A 133 12.12 1.87 -9.46
C ALA A 133 12.15 1.61 -7.95
N ALA A 134 12.78 2.52 -7.21
CA ALA A 134 12.74 2.53 -5.75
C ALA A 134 12.94 3.94 -5.22
N GLU A 135 12.50 4.18 -4.00
CA GLU A 135 12.79 5.36 -3.23
C GLU A 135 13.47 5.01 -1.91
N SER A 136 14.39 5.89 -1.52
CA SER A 136 15.02 5.85 -0.23
C SER A 136 14.31 6.77 0.75
N SER A 137 14.30 6.39 2.02
CA SER A 137 13.86 7.28 3.11
C SER A 137 14.72 8.53 3.26
N TYR A 138 15.90 8.57 2.63
CA TYR A 138 16.74 9.77 2.52
C TYR A 138 16.28 10.76 1.45
N GLY A 139 15.14 10.51 0.80
CA GLY A 139 14.49 11.45 -0.10
C GLY A 139 15.05 11.47 -1.52
N TYR A 140 15.57 10.34 -2.01
CA TYR A 140 15.95 10.21 -3.42
C TYR A 140 15.26 9.02 -4.07
N SER A 141 14.98 9.15 -5.36
CA SER A 141 14.41 8.12 -6.22
C SER A 141 15.48 7.49 -7.11
N ILE A 142 15.27 6.23 -7.43
CA ILE A 142 16.11 5.40 -8.26
C ILE A 142 15.27 4.85 -9.42
N LEU A 143 15.83 4.91 -10.63
CA LEU A 143 15.35 4.18 -11.78
C LEU A 143 16.43 3.21 -12.23
N ALA A 144 16.05 1.96 -12.46
CA ALA A 144 16.91 0.93 -12.98
C ALA A 144 16.49 0.58 -14.41
N VAL A 145 17.46 0.60 -15.31
CA VAL A 145 17.25 0.30 -16.74
C VAL A 145 18.30 -0.69 -17.22
N VAL A 146 17.98 -1.43 -18.29
CA VAL A 146 18.95 -2.27 -18.99
C VAL A 146 19.47 -1.51 -20.20
N GLU A 147 20.78 -1.25 -20.21
CA GLU A 147 21.50 -0.63 -21.32
C GLU A 147 22.42 -1.67 -21.95
N THR A 148 22.07 -2.19 -23.13
CA THR A 148 22.88 -3.17 -23.86
C THR A 148 23.23 -4.40 -22.99
N GLY A 149 22.25 -4.88 -22.22
CA GLY A 149 22.41 -6.02 -21.31
C GLY A 149 23.09 -5.72 -19.97
N ILE A 150 23.38 -4.45 -19.66
CA ILE A 150 23.95 -4.03 -18.37
C ILE A 150 22.89 -3.32 -17.54
N LEU A 151 22.77 -3.69 -16.26
CA LEU A 151 21.91 -2.96 -15.32
C LEU A 151 22.53 -1.61 -14.99
N THR A 152 21.88 -0.54 -15.44
CA THR A 152 22.29 0.84 -15.20
C THR A 152 21.32 1.49 -14.23
N ILE A 153 21.87 2.19 -13.25
CA ILE A 153 21.11 2.86 -12.20
C ILE A 153 21.17 4.37 -12.41
N TYR A 154 20.01 5.00 -12.40
CA TYR A 154 19.83 6.44 -12.39
C TYR A 154 19.27 6.90 -11.05
N LYS A 155 19.67 8.08 -10.60
CA LYS A 155 19.24 8.69 -9.33
C LYS A 155 18.72 10.11 -9.56
N ALA A 156 17.69 10.48 -8.81
CA ALA A 156 17.13 11.83 -8.71
C ALA A 156 16.77 12.12 -7.24
N ASP A 157 16.91 13.37 -6.78
CA ASP A 157 16.57 13.74 -5.39
C ASP A 157 15.09 14.15 -5.23
N ASP A 158 14.32 14.22 -6.31
CA ASP A 158 12.93 14.71 -6.33
C ASP A 158 12.04 13.94 -7.31
N GLY A 159 12.51 12.78 -7.78
CA GLY A 159 11.80 11.97 -8.78
C GLY A 159 11.76 12.59 -10.18
N ILE A 160 12.54 13.65 -10.45
CA ILE A 160 12.72 14.23 -11.79
C ILE A 160 14.21 14.43 -12.12
N ASN A 161 14.52 14.58 -13.41
CA ASN A 161 15.89 14.82 -13.89
C ASN A 161 16.90 13.76 -13.44
N PHE A 162 16.57 12.50 -13.68
CA PHE A 162 17.42 11.36 -13.34
C PHE A 162 18.81 11.44 -13.99
N LEU A 163 19.86 11.35 -13.18
CA LEU A 163 21.26 11.30 -13.60
C LEU A 163 21.81 9.89 -13.41
N LYS A 164 22.70 9.46 -14.31
CA LYS A 164 23.34 8.14 -14.22
C LYS A 164 24.20 8.07 -12.95
N ALA A 165 23.84 7.17 -12.04
CA ALA A 165 24.51 6.97 -10.76
C ALA A 165 25.56 5.84 -10.82
N GLY A 166 25.41 4.89 -11.74
CA GLY A 166 26.39 3.81 -11.92
C GLY A 166 25.82 2.61 -12.65
N VAL A 167 26.61 1.53 -12.70
CA VAL A 167 26.23 0.26 -13.32
C VAL A 167 26.48 -0.90 -12.36
N ILE A 168 25.64 -1.93 -12.45
CA ILE A 168 25.77 -3.18 -11.69
C ILE A 168 25.93 -4.32 -12.70
N ALA A 169 26.96 -5.15 -12.53
CA ALA A 169 27.18 -6.35 -13.34
C ALA A 169 26.26 -7.51 -12.88
N ALA A 170 24.95 -7.30 -12.96
CA ALA A 170 23.94 -8.32 -12.66
C ALA A 170 23.54 -9.10 -13.93
N ASP A 171 23.13 -10.35 -13.76
CA ASP A 171 22.50 -11.14 -14.82
C ASP A 171 21.07 -10.62 -15.05
N VAL A 172 20.90 -9.77 -16.07
CA VAL A 172 19.61 -9.15 -16.42
C VAL A 172 18.60 -10.12 -17.03
N SER A 173 18.99 -11.38 -17.29
CA SER A 173 18.05 -12.43 -17.70
C SER A 173 17.30 -13.06 -16.51
N ARG A 174 17.77 -12.79 -15.28
CA ARG A 174 17.15 -13.24 -14.04
C ARG A 174 16.18 -12.19 -13.48
N PRO A 175 15.27 -12.58 -12.57
CA PRO A 175 14.36 -11.64 -11.95
C PRO A 175 15.10 -10.47 -11.28
N ILE A 176 14.68 -9.25 -11.60
CA ILE A 176 15.13 -8.01 -10.97
C ILE A 176 13.93 -7.43 -10.24
N LYS A 177 14.06 -7.20 -8.94
CA LYS A 177 13.02 -6.52 -8.16
C LYS A 177 13.66 -5.55 -7.19
N PHE A 178 13.24 -4.29 -7.25
CA PHE A 178 13.69 -3.27 -6.32
C PHE A 178 12.76 -3.21 -5.12
N VAL A 179 13.34 -2.96 -3.94
CA VAL A 179 12.68 -3.04 -2.66
C VAL A 179 13.08 -1.83 -1.83
N GLU A 180 12.08 -1.04 -1.44
CA GLU A 180 12.27 0.17 -0.65
C GLU A 180 12.30 -0.18 0.84
N ALA A 181 13.45 -0.15 1.50
CA ALA A 181 13.49 -0.53 2.91
C ALA A 181 14.38 0.43 3.71
N GLY A 182 14.01 1.71 3.78
CA GLY A 182 14.87 2.76 4.33
C GLY A 182 16.03 3.10 3.39
N ASP A 183 16.90 2.12 3.17
CA ASP A 183 17.84 2.08 2.04
C ASP A 183 17.21 1.44 0.80
N VAL A 184 17.95 1.48 -0.31
CA VAL A 184 17.55 0.81 -1.57
C VAL A 184 18.13 -0.59 -1.59
N TYR A 185 17.26 -1.58 -1.74
CA TYR A 185 17.63 -2.97 -1.92
C TYR A 185 17.12 -3.47 -3.26
N ALA A 186 17.79 -4.49 -3.81
CA ALA A 186 17.33 -5.15 -5.01
C ALA A 186 17.59 -6.65 -4.95
N GLN A 187 16.59 -7.43 -5.34
CA GLN A 187 16.77 -8.81 -5.74
C GLN A 187 17.51 -8.84 -7.07
N LEU A 188 18.70 -9.41 -7.07
CA LEU A 188 19.58 -9.49 -8.23
C LEU A 188 20.26 -10.87 -8.30
N THR A 189 20.85 -11.20 -9.44
CA THR A 189 21.80 -12.31 -9.56
C THR A 189 23.16 -11.75 -9.95
N ILE A 190 24.15 -11.81 -9.06
CA ILE A 190 25.51 -11.29 -9.29
C ILE A 190 26.50 -12.45 -9.16
N ALA A 191 27.33 -12.64 -10.19
CA ALA A 191 28.32 -13.74 -10.24
C ALA A 191 27.72 -15.14 -9.94
N GLY A 192 26.46 -15.37 -10.35
CA GLY A 192 25.75 -16.65 -10.16
C GLY A 192 25.07 -16.81 -8.80
N VAL A 193 25.19 -15.83 -7.90
CA VAL A 193 24.48 -15.83 -6.60
C VAL A 193 23.21 -15.02 -6.75
N GLN A 194 22.05 -15.66 -6.55
CA GLN A 194 20.77 -14.98 -6.46
C GLN A 194 20.55 -14.51 -5.03
N GLY A 195 20.15 -13.26 -4.84
CA GLY A 195 19.99 -12.72 -3.50
C GLY A 195 19.40 -11.31 -3.46
N VAL A 196 19.17 -10.83 -2.25
CA VAL A 196 18.83 -9.44 -1.96
C VAL A 196 20.11 -8.68 -1.64
N TYR A 197 20.38 -7.64 -2.40
CA TYR A 197 21.56 -6.79 -2.27
C TYR A 197 21.16 -5.40 -1.78
N LYS A 198 21.91 -4.85 -0.83
CA LYS A 198 21.86 -3.43 -0.47
C LYS A 198 22.66 -2.63 -1.49
N LEU A 199 22.07 -1.57 -2.01
CA LEU A 199 22.73 -0.64 -2.93
C LEU A 199 23.23 0.57 -2.13
N THR A 200 24.50 0.92 -2.32
CA THR A 200 25.12 2.11 -1.73
C THR A 200 25.60 3.01 -2.85
N PHE A 201 25.19 4.27 -2.80
CA PHE A 201 25.44 5.25 -3.85
C PHE A 201 26.53 6.23 -3.43
N ASP A 202 27.52 6.37 -4.30
CA ASP A 202 28.48 7.48 -4.31
C ASP A 202 28.18 8.39 -5.52
N ALA A 203 28.96 9.48 -5.69
CA ALA A 203 28.67 10.51 -6.70
C ALA A 203 28.53 9.98 -8.14
N GLU A 204 29.23 8.89 -8.50
CA GLU A 204 29.19 8.28 -9.85
C GLU A 204 29.32 6.74 -9.81
N GLN A 205 29.12 6.12 -8.65
CA GLN A 205 29.23 4.67 -8.49
C GLN A 205 28.10 4.12 -7.63
N VAL A 206 27.74 2.87 -7.91
CA VAL A 206 26.84 2.06 -7.08
C VAL A 206 27.59 0.81 -6.63
N ALA A 207 27.71 0.64 -5.32
CA ALA A 207 28.24 -0.56 -4.69
C ALA A 207 27.09 -1.46 -4.24
N THR A 208 27.32 -2.78 -4.23
CA THR A 208 26.34 -3.77 -3.83
C THR A 208 26.89 -4.66 -2.72
N THR A 209 26.11 -4.86 -1.66
CA THR A 209 26.41 -5.79 -0.56
C THR A 209 25.33 -6.85 -0.48
N LEU A 210 25.70 -8.14 -0.52
CA LEU A 210 24.73 -9.23 -0.35
C LEU A 210 24.20 -9.24 1.08
N MET A 211 22.89 -9.08 1.23
CA MET A 211 22.21 -9.09 2.53
C MET A 211 21.55 -10.44 2.80
N HIS A 212 21.01 -11.06 1.75
CA HIS A 212 20.35 -12.36 1.85
C HIS A 212 20.57 -13.19 0.58
N GLU A 213 21.08 -14.41 0.72
CA GLU A 213 21.17 -15.37 -0.39
C GLU A 213 19.87 -16.14 -0.54
N ILE A 214 19.36 -16.21 -1.76
CA ILE A 214 18.15 -16.93 -2.12
C ILE A 214 18.57 -18.24 -2.77
N ALA A 215 18.07 -19.35 -2.24
CA ALA A 215 18.38 -20.67 -2.76
C ALA A 215 17.87 -20.84 -4.20
N ALA A 216 18.67 -21.46 -5.06
CA ALA A 216 18.42 -21.55 -6.50
C ALA A 216 17.15 -22.33 -6.89
N ASP A 217 16.57 -23.11 -5.98
CA ASP A 217 15.34 -23.87 -6.14
C ASP A 217 14.07 -23.11 -5.68
N VAL A 218 14.23 -21.89 -5.16
CA VAL A 218 13.11 -21.03 -4.73
C VAL A 218 12.66 -20.15 -5.89
N GLU A 219 11.72 -20.66 -6.70
CA GLU A 219 11.18 -19.93 -7.86
C GLU A 219 10.19 -18.81 -7.49
N HIS A 220 9.62 -18.82 -6.29
CA HIS A 220 8.45 -18.01 -5.93
C HIS A 220 8.65 -17.12 -4.69
N GLU A 221 9.81 -16.50 -4.53
CA GLU A 221 9.98 -15.50 -3.49
C GLU A 221 9.32 -14.18 -3.91
N CYS A 222 8.12 -13.91 -3.40
CA CYS A 222 7.57 -12.56 -3.47
C CYS A 222 8.29 -11.72 -2.43
N ILE A 223 9.20 -10.86 -2.88
CA ILE A 223 9.91 -9.91 -2.02
C ILE A 223 9.20 -8.57 -2.10
N GLU A 224 8.38 -8.25 -1.12
CA GLU A 224 7.80 -6.89 -1.02
C GLU A 224 8.56 -6.09 0.02
N SER A 225 8.61 -4.78 -0.23
CA SER A 225 9.10 -3.84 0.77
C SER A 225 8.26 -3.98 2.02
N ALA A 226 8.93 -4.11 3.15
CA ALA A 226 8.30 -3.84 4.41
C ALA A 226 8.60 -2.41 4.87
N GLY A 227 9.69 -1.78 4.44
CA GLY A 227 10.18 -0.53 5.05
C GLY A 227 11.11 -0.82 6.24
N PHE A 228 11.93 0.15 6.66
CA PHE A 228 12.91 0.02 7.75
C PHE A 228 13.86 -1.19 7.62
N SER A 229 14.63 -1.25 6.55
CA SER A 229 15.60 -2.33 6.24
C SER A 229 14.99 -3.73 6.30
N ALA A 230 13.69 -3.89 6.04
CA ALA A 230 12.99 -5.16 6.10
C ALA A 230 12.21 -5.48 4.83
N ILE A 231 11.98 -6.79 4.64
CA ILE A 231 11.30 -7.37 3.50
C ILE A 231 10.32 -8.45 3.96
N TYR A 232 9.30 -8.68 3.15
CA TYR A 232 8.48 -9.88 3.24
C TYR A 232 8.97 -10.90 2.24
N ILE A 233 9.14 -12.14 2.69
CA ILE A 233 9.66 -13.24 1.91
C ILE A 233 8.57 -14.31 1.90
N TYR A 234 8.01 -14.59 0.73
CA TYR A 234 7.12 -15.74 0.59
C TYR A 234 7.94 -17.03 0.45
N THR A 235 7.99 -17.85 1.50
CA THR A 235 8.74 -19.11 1.53
C THR A 235 7.77 -20.30 1.42
N SER A 236 7.72 -20.91 0.23
CA SER A 236 6.79 -22.01 -0.11
C SER A 236 5.30 -21.64 0.02
N ARG A 237 4.41 -22.44 -0.58
CA ARG A 237 3.01 -22.05 -0.89
C ARG A 237 2.11 -21.64 0.30
N ASN A 238 2.56 -21.74 1.55
CA ASN A 238 1.71 -21.49 2.72
C ASN A 238 2.36 -20.63 3.82
N ALA A 239 3.57 -20.09 3.64
CA ALA A 239 4.23 -19.28 4.66
C ALA A 239 4.79 -18.00 4.07
N LEU A 240 4.34 -16.86 4.60
CA LEU A 240 5.00 -15.59 4.42
C LEU A 240 5.90 -15.36 5.65
N GLU A 241 7.09 -14.85 5.47
CA GLU A 241 8.02 -14.51 6.55
C GLU A 241 8.35 -13.03 6.46
N PHE A 242 8.21 -12.30 7.56
CA PHE A 242 8.83 -11.00 7.68
C PHE A 242 10.28 -11.18 8.08
N ARG A 243 11.19 -10.45 7.43
CA ARG A 243 12.62 -10.48 7.75
C ARG A 243 13.24 -9.09 7.68
N THR A 244 13.98 -8.71 8.72
CA THR A 244 14.90 -7.57 8.66
C THR A 244 16.20 -8.01 8.00
N LEU A 245 16.68 -7.21 7.05
CA LEU A 245 17.88 -7.47 6.27
C LEU A 245 19.16 -7.15 7.07
N GLU A 246 19.11 -6.17 7.96
CA GLU A 246 20.28 -5.73 8.73
C GLU A 246 20.40 -6.40 10.11
N ASP A 247 19.28 -6.53 10.83
CA ASP A 247 19.28 -7.09 12.20
C ASP A 247 19.08 -8.61 12.24
N GLY A 248 18.74 -9.25 11.10
CA GLY A 248 18.50 -10.69 10.99
C GLY A 248 17.28 -11.19 11.77
N PHE A 249 16.41 -10.29 12.22
CA PHE A 249 15.17 -10.61 12.92
C PHE A 249 14.13 -11.11 11.92
N SER A 250 13.43 -12.20 12.26
CA SER A 250 12.38 -12.75 11.41
C SER A 250 11.22 -13.36 12.19
N PHE A 251 10.03 -13.33 11.60
CA PHE A 251 8.86 -14.03 12.13
C PHE A 251 7.89 -14.44 11.01
N PRO A 252 7.16 -15.56 11.18
CA PRO A 252 6.17 -15.99 10.21
C PRO A 252 4.92 -15.11 10.26
N ILE A 253 4.32 -14.89 9.09
CA ILE A 253 3.03 -14.24 8.88
C ILE A 253 2.05 -15.28 8.38
N ASN A 254 0.94 -15.40 9.10
CA ASN A 254 -0.16 -16.26 8.70
C ASN A 254 -0.93 -15.55 7.58
N LEU A 255 -0.87 -16.10 6.36
CA LEU A 255 -1.74 -15.67 5.28
C LEU A 255 -3.20 -16.02 5.57
N PRO A 256 -4.17 -15.33 4.92
CA PRO A 256 -5.58 -15.71 5.03
C PRO A 256 -5.77 -17.19 4.70
N PRO A 257 -6.56 -17.95 5.48
CA PRO A 257 -6.79 -19.37 5.20
C PRO A 257 -7.30 -19.58 3.77
N LEU A 258 -6.71 -20.55 3.05
CA LEU A 258 -7.15 -21.02 1.72
C LEU A 258 -7.01 -20.01 0.56
N MET A 259 -6.14 -18.99 0.68
CA MET A 259 -5.90 -18.04 -0.40
C MET A 259 -4.60 -18.36 -1.17
N SER A 260 -4.72 -18.64 -2.48
CA SER A 260 -3.58 -18.50 -3.40
C SER A 260 -3.36 -17.03 -3.70
N LEU A 261 -2.12 -16.56 -3.51
CA LEU A 261 -1.77 -15.14 -3.56
C LEU A 261 -1.26 -14.74 -4.96
N LYS A 262 -1.95 -13.80 -5.61
CA LYS A 262 -1.48 -13.14 -6.83
C LYS A 262 -0.42 -12.08 -6.51
N ARG A 263 -0.66 -11.31 -5.45
CA ARG A 263 0.17 -10.17 -5.02
C ARG A 263 -0.02 -9.92 -3.53
N LEU A 264 1.06 -9.52 -2.86
CA LEU A 264 0.99 -8.90 -1.54
C LEU A 264 1.29 -7.41 -1.73
N VAL A 265 0.50 -6.54 -1.10
CA VAL A 265 0.90 -5.15 -0.87
C VAL A 265 1.23 -5.06 0.60
N ALA A 266 2.38 -4.50 0.92
CA ALA A 266 2.82 -4.44 2.29
C ALA A 266 3.41 -3.07 2.59
N VAL A 267 3.09 -2.55 3.77
CA VAL A 267 3.53 -1.26 4.28
C VAL A 267 3.85 -1.41 5.76
N ASN A 268 5.07 -1.12 6.19
CA ASN A 268 5.32 -0.90 7.63
C ASN A 268 5.07 0.54 8.03
N GLY A 269 4.38 0.69 9.16
CA GLY A 269 4.59 1.85 10.02
C GLY A 269 5.93 1.78 10.74
N SER A 270 6.44 2.94 11.15
CA SER A 270 7.65 3.11 11.98
C SER A 270 7.61 2.41 13.35
N THR A 271 6.48 1.82 13.72
CA THR A 271 6.20 1.25 15.05
C THR A 271 5.90 -0.25 15.01
N GLY A 272 6.15 -0.95 13.89
CA GLY A 272 5.95 -2.40 13.80
C GLY A 272 4.49 -2.84 13.60
N SER A 273 3.59 -1.91 13.23
CA SER A 273 2.28 -2.27 12.67
C SER A 273 2.40 -2.31 11.15
N SER A 274 2.34 -3.52 10.58
CA SER A 274 2.33 -3.69 9.12
C SER A 274 0.90 -3.76 8.63
N LEU A 275 0.59 -2.93 7.63
CA LEU A 275 -0.59 -3.11 6.81
C LEU A 275 -0.22 -4.06 5.67
N LEU A 276 -1.00 -5.12 5.53
CA LEU A 276 -0.88 -6.11 4.46
C LEU A 276 -2.17 -6.15 3.66
N VAL A 277 -2.08 -6.18 2.34
CA VAL A 277 -3.20 -6.47 1.43
C VAL A 277 -2.85 -7.71 0.63
N ALA A 278 -3.53 -8.81 0.93
CA ALA A 278 -3.42 -10.06 0.21
C ALA A 278 -4.41 -10.06 -0.96
N VAL A 279 -3.87 -9.97 -2.17
CA VAL A 279 -4.65 -10.01 -3.41
C VAL A 279 -4.74 -11.47 -3.91
N PRO A 280 -5.94 -12.06 -3.98
CA PRO A 280 -6.11 -13.44 -4.42
C PRO A 280 -5.87 -13.61 -5.94
N GLU A 281 -5.51 -14.83 -6.35
CA GLU A 281 -5.50 -15.23 -7.78
C GLU A 281 -6.91 -15.34 -8.38
N THR A 282 -7.92 -15.51 -7.54
CA THR A 282 -9.34 -15.59 -7.91
C THR A 282 -10.02 -14.23 -7.84
N ASN A 283 -11.19 -14.09 -8.47
CA ASN A 283 -11.98 -12.85 -8.45
C ASN A 283 -12.72 -12.58 -7.13
N THR A 284 -12.17 -13.07 -6.02
CA THR A 284 -12.66 -12.82 -4.66
C THR A 284 -12.05 -11.51 -4.14
N PRO A 285 -12.71 -10.79 -3.22
CA PRO A 285 -12.12 -9.59 -2.63
C PRO A 285 -10.77 -9.86 -1.95
N SER A 286 -9.87 -8.88 -2.01
CA SER A 286 -8.62 -8.90 -1.25
C SER A 286 -8.88 -8.97 0.26
N MET A 287 -7.93 -9.54 0.99
CA MET A 287 -7.94 -9.54 2.45
C MET A 287 -6.94 -8.51 2.95
N ILE A 288 -7.34 -7.70 3.92
CA ILE A 288 -6.54 -6.64 4.51
C ILE A 288 -6.23 -7.03 5.94
N SER A 289 -4.96 -7.04 6.31
CA SER A 289 -4.52 -7.13 7.69
C SER A 289 -3.90 -5.80 8.10
N PHE A 290 -4.26 -5.34 9.28
CA PHE A 290 -3.73 -4.12 9.89
C PHE A 290 -2.79 -4.41 11.05
N ASP A 291 -2.52 -5.69 11.30
CA ASP A 291 -1.80 -6.22 12.44
C ASP A 291 -0.80 -7.32 12.00
N SER A 292 -0.18 -7.11 10.83
CA SER A 292 0.87 -7.98 10.29
C SER A 292 0.45 -9.45 10.12
N GLY A 293 -0.80 -9.67 9.73
CA GLY A 293 -1.41 -10.97 9.40
C GLY A 293 -1.99 -11.74 10.58
N ASN A 294 -2.15 -11.12 11.75
CA ASN A 294 -2.81 -11.75 12.89
C ASN A 294 -4.32 -11.85 12.69
N THR A 295 -4.93 -10.80 12.14
CA THR A 295 -6.33 -10.77 11.73
C THR A 295 -6.47 -10.27 10.30
N TRP A 296 -7.53 -10.72 9.63
CA TRP A 296 -7.80 -10.41 8.24
C TRP A 296 -9.23 -9.95 8.05
N LEU A 297 -9.39 -8.79 7.43
CA LEU A 297 -10.66 -8.19 7.07
C LEU A 297 -10.85 -8.28 5.56
N GLN A 298 -12.05 -8.59 5.10
CA GLN A 298 -12.35 -8.60 3.69
C GLN A 298 -12.46 -7.15 3.17
N ALA A 299 -11.86 -6.86 2.01
CA ALA A 299 -12.05 -5.59 1.32
C ALA A 299 -13.51 -5.41 0.86
N THR A 300 -13.86 -4.20 0.43
CA THR A 300 -15.21 -3.92 -0.07
C THR A 300 -15.57 -4.84 -1.23
N ALA A 301 -16.83 -5.29 -1.23
CA ALA A 301 -17.32 -6.16 -2.28
C ALA A 301 -17.46 -5.36 -3.59
N MET A 302 -16.76 -5.83 -4.62
CA MET A 302 -16.95 -5.40 -6.01
C MET A 302 -17.22 -6.64 -6.86
N SER A 303 -18.10 -6.51 -7.87
CA SER A 303 -18.27 -7.57 -8.87
C SER A 303 -16.96 -7.77 -9.61
N GLY A 304 -16.54 -9.02 -9.85
CA GLY A 304 -15.35 -9.29 -10.67
C GLY A 304 -14.08 -8.62 -10.15
N TYR A 305 -13.87 -8.64 -8.83
CA TYR A 305 -12.70 -8.08 -8.17
C TYR A 305 -11.40 -8.62 -8.81
N THR A 306 -10.39 -7.79 -9.06
CA THR A 306 -9.16 -8.22 -9.77
C THR A 306 -7.86 -7.82 -9.10
N ASP A 307 -7.81 -6.70 -8.39
CA ASP A 307 -6.59 -6.21 -7.74
C ASP A 307 -6.90 -5.15 -6.66
N ALA A 308 -5.93 -4.93 -5.78
CA ALA A 308 -5.99 -3.93 -4.74
C ALA A 308 -4.61 -3.35 -4.49
N ASP A 309 -4.52 -2.05 -4.20
CA ASP A 309 -3.32 -1.34 -3.82
C ASP A 309 -3.58 -0.41 -2.64
N PHE A 310 -2.51 0.03 -1.98
CA PHE A 310 -2.60 0.95 -0.85
C PHE A 310 -1.47 1.98 -0.92
N ASP A 311 -1.80 3.25 -0.77
CA ASP A 311 -0.83 4.34 -0.67
C ASP A 311 -0.64 4.77 0.79
N PRO A 312 0.56 4.55 1.36
CA PRO A 312 0.84 4.96 2.74
C PRO A 312 0.83 6.48 2.96
N LEU A 313 1.10 7.29 1.94
CA LEU A 313 1.20 8.74 2.09
C LEU A 313 -0.17 9.42 2.16
N SER A 314 -1.08 9.05 1.26
CA SER A 314 -2.47 9.50 1.31
C SER A 314 -3.33 8.68 2.27
N ASN A 315 -2.82 7.54 2.77
CA ASN A 315 -3.55 6.59 3.60
C ASN A 315 -4.82 6.08 2.89
N GLU A 316 -4.72 5.80 1.59
CA GLU A 316 -5.84 5.41 0.75
C GLU A 316 -5.61 4.07 0.08
N PHE A 317 -6.65 3.24 0.11
CA PHE A 317 -6.77 2.06 -0.72
C PHE A 317 -7.29 2.41 -2.10
N ALA A 318 -6.85 1.64 -3.09
CA ALA A 318 -7.48 1.53 -4.38
C ALA A 318 -7.83 0.07 -4.65
N PHE A 319 -9.07 -0.17 -5.09
CA PHE A 319 -9.58 -1.48 -5.45
C PHE A 319 -10.05 -1.42 -6.90
N VAL A 320 -9.86 -2.51 -7.63
CA VAL A 320 -10.40 -2.64 -8.97
C VAL A 320 -11.19 -3.93 -9.14
N GLY A 321 -12.24 -3.81 -9.93
CA GLY A 321 -13.08 -4.91 -10.35
C GLY A 321 -13.99 -4.48 -11.49
N GLY A 322 -15.03 -5.26 -11.74
CA GLY A 322 -16.12 -4.90 -12.63
C GLY A 322 -17.03 -3.81 -12.06
N GLN A 323 -17.71 -3.11 -12.98
CA GLN A 323 -18.67 -2.06 -12.67
C GLN A 323 -19.81 -2.61 -11.80
N GLY A 324 -19.98 -2.05 -10.60
CA GLY A 324 -21.08 -2.42 -9.72
C GLY A 324 -21.43 -1.33 -8.71
N SER A 325 -22.67 -1.34 -8.24
CA SER A 325 -23.18 -0.49 -7.14
C SER A 325 -23.33 -1.27 -5.83
N THR A 326 -23.16 -2.59 -5.84
CA THR A 326 -23.29 -3.44 -4.65
C THR A 326 -22.22 -3.04 -3.64
N GLY A 327 -22.64 -2.58 -2.45
CA GLY A 327 -21.74 -2.06 -1.42
C GLY A 327 -21.39 -0.58 -1.52
N SER A 328 -21.82 0.14 -2.57
CA SER A 328 -21.64 1.59 -2.63
C SER A 328 -22.64 2.29 -1.72
N LEU A 329 -22.13 2.93 -0.65
CA LEU A 329 -22.96 3.72 0.27
C LEU A 329 -23.57 4.95 -0.40
N MET A 330 -22.92 5.46 -1.45
CA MET A 330 -23.30 6.69 -2.14
C MET A 330 -23.97 6.45 -3.49
N GLY A 331 -24.27 5.19 -3.84
CA GLY A 331 -24.86 4.81 -5.12
C GLY A 331 -23.96 5.11 -6.33
N GLN A 332 -22.65 5.29 -6.10
CA GLN A 332 -21.67 5.54 -7.15
C GLN A 332 -21.39 4.24 -7.90
N SER A 333 -21.04 4.37 -9.18
CA SER A 333 -20.63 3.26 -10.03
C SER A 333 -19.27 3.56 -10.63
N GLY A 334 -18.39 2.56 -10.63
CA GLY A 334 -17.08 2.63 -11.25
C GLY A 334 -16.38 1.31 -11.06
N SER A 335 -15.42 1.04 -11.93
CA SER A 335 -14.58 -0.16 -11.88
C SER A 335 -13.34 0.04 -11.00
N VAL A 336 -13.00 1.30 -10.69
CA VAL A 336 -12.03 1.69 -9.67
C VAL A 336 -12.77 2.26 -8.48
N GLN A 337 -12.40 1.84 -7.28
CA GLN A 337 -12.88 2.37 -6.02
C GLN A 337 -11.69 2.80 -5.17
N THR A 338 -11.72 4.01 -4.63
CA THR A 338 -10.77 4.47 -3.62
C THR A 338 -11.46 4.68 -2.28
N ASN A 339 -10.75 4.36 -1.20
CA ASN A 339 -11.21 4.56 0.17
C ASN A 339 -10.04 4.95 1.07
N THR A 340 -10.23 5.93 1.94
CA THR A 340 -9.27 6.17 3.03
C THR A 340 -9.29 4.99 4.02
N ALA A 341 -8.14 4.68 4.57
CA ALA A 341 -8.03 3.83 5.74
C ALA A 341 -8.29 4.65 6.99
N ASP A 342 -8.94 4.06 7.99
CA ASP A 342 -8.92 4.56 9.37
C ASP A 342 -7.68 3.97 10.07
N PHE A 343 -6.49 4.17 9.49
CA PHE A 343 -5.19 3.65 9.95
C PHE A 343 -4.22 4.82 10.21
N GLY A 344 -3.49 4.82 11.34
CA GLY A 344 -2.45 5.81 11.65
C GLY A 344 -2.66 6.62 12.95
N PRO A 345 -1.64 7.36 13.42
CA PRO A 345 -1.67 8.05 14.71
C PRO A 345 -2.54 9.32 14.68
N GLY A 346 -3.63 9.36 15.45
CA GLY A 346 -4.41 10.59 15.70
C GLY A 346 -5.93 10.44 15.81
N TYR A 347 -6.50 9.33 15.33
CA TYR A 347 -7.94 9.04 15.43
C TYR A 347 -8.14 7.64 16.00
N THR A 348 -8.67 7.54 17.22
CA THR A 348 -8.74 6.23 17.90
C THR A 348 -10.10 5.94 18.56
N LEU A 349 -11.08 6.86 18.55
CA LEU A 349 -12.35 6.65 19.27
C LEU A 349 -13.59 6.91 18.41
N ILE A 350 -14.43 5.87 18.26
CA ILE A 350 -15.77 5.94 17.67
C ILE A 350 -16.79 5.78 18.81
N LEU A 351 -17.77 6.68 18.88
CA LEU A 351 -18.84 6.55 19.86
C LEU A 351 -19.89 5.53 19.37
N PRO A 352 -20.46 4.69 20.24
CA PRO A 352 -21.51 3.76 19.83
C PRO A 352 -22.71 4.52 19.27
N ASN A 353 -23.32 4.03 18.18
CA ASN A 353 -24.57 4.59 17.68
C ASN A 353 -25.75 3.86 18.34
N LEU A 354 -26.35 4.45 19.37
CA LEU A 354 -27.47 3.86 20.11
C LEU A 354 -28.78 4.57 19.75
N ALA A 355 -29.51 4.01 18.79
CA ALA A 355 -30.80 4.53 18.35
C ALA A 355 -31.92 4.28 19.39
N ARG A 356 -32.83 5.25 19.55
CA ARG A 356 -34.07 5.13 20.34
C ARG A 356 -35.27 5.72 19.59
N PRO A 357 -36.49 5.22 19.85
CA PRO A 357 -37.70 5.71 19.19
C PRO A 357 -38.22 7.05 19.76
N GLU A 358 -37.75 7.50 20.94
CA GLU A 358 -38.22 8.75 21.55
C GLU A 358 -37.46 10.00 21.07
N LYS A 359 -38.19 10.98 20.50
CA LYS A 359 -37.64 12.19 19.85
C LYS A 359 -36.73 13.06 20.73
N ASN A 360 -36.84 12.99 22.06
CA ASN A 360 -36.21 13.96 22.97
C ASN A 360 -35.07 13.38 23.83
N LEU A 361 -34.71 12.10 23.65
CA LEU A 361 -33.68 11.44 24.46
C LEU A 361 -32.50 10.99 23.59
N ALA A 362 -31.30 10.98 24.18
CA ALA A 362 -30.09 10.42 23.60
C ALA A 362 -29.25 9.74 24.68
N TYR A 363 -28.48 8.73 24.27
CA TYR A 363 -27.47 8.11 25.11
C TYR A 363 -26.21 8.94 25.10
N TYR A 364 -25.53 9.03 26.23
CA TYR A 364 -24.27 9.74 26.39
C TYR A 364 -23.28 8.87 27.15
N ILE A 365 -22.01 8.95 26.80
CA ILE A 365 -20.92 8.29 27.52
C ILE A 365 -20.10 9.30 28.34
N LYS A 366 -19.67 8.89 29.53
CA LYS A 366 -18.82 9.72 30.40
C LYS A 366 -17.37 9.72 29.92
N LYS A 367 -16.80 10.90 29.64
CA LYS A 367 -15.38 11.09 29.31
C LYS A 367 -14.44 10.57 30.39
#